data_AF-A0A7Y6F4K7-F1
#
_entry.id   AF-A0A7Y6F4K7-F1
#
_cell.length_a   1.000
_cell.length_b   1.000
_cell.length_c   1.000
_cell.angle_alpha   90.00
_cell.angle_beta   90.00
_cell.angle_gamma   90.00
#
_symmetry.space_group_name_H-M   'P 1'
#
loop_
_entity.id
_entity.type
_entity.pdbx_description
1 polymer ?
#
loop_
_entity_poly.entity_id
_entity_poly.type
_entity_poly.pdbx_seq_one_letter_code
_entity_poly.pdbx_strand_id
1 'polypeptide(L)' 'MPPTPCRTCQEFTLAEAVANGERDWSKATDWRVLRKRHQETGEYLDQKAG' A
#
# COMPACT_ATOMS: atom_id res chain seq x y z
N MET A 1 11.82 -6.37 -14.82
CA MET A 1 11.75 -5.63 -13.54
C MET A 1 10.32 -5.74 -13.04
N PRO A 2 10.09 -6.06 -11.75
CA PRO A 2 8.73 -5.96 -11.21
C PRO A 2 8.24 -4.52 -11.41
N PRO A 3 6.96 -4.30 -11.76
CA PRO A 3 6.39 -2.97 -11.82
C PRO A 3 6.66 -2.25 -10.51
N THR A 4 7.24 -1.04 -10.58
CA THR A 4 7.45 -0.20 -9.40
C THR A 4 6.11 0.02 -8.71
N PRO A 5 6.01 -0.18 -7.39
CA PRO A 5 4.75 0.04 -6.69
C PRO A 5 4.32 1.49 -6.88
N CYS A 6 3.05 1.67 -7.23
CA CYS A 6 2.48 3.01 -7.37
C CYS A 6 2.62 3.80 -6.07
N ARG A 7 2.55 5.13 -6.14
CA ARG A 7 2.65 6.02 -4.98
C ARG A 7 1.70 5.62 -3.85
N THR A 8 0.46 5.24 -4.16
CA THR A 8 -0.52 4.78 -3.17
C THR A 8 -0.08 3.50 -2.46
N CYS A 9 0.53 2.54 -3.18
CA CYS A 9 1.11 1.35 -2.57
C CYS A 9 2.31 1.65 -1.68
N GLN A 10 3.11 2.67 -2.02
CA GLN A 10 4.22 3.13 -1.18
C GLN A 10 3.69 3.79 0.09
N GLU A 11 2.66 4.63 -0.02
CA GLU A 11 1.99 5.27 1.13
C GLU A 11 1.38 4.24 2.08
N PHE A 12 0.69 3.21 1.57
CA PHE A 12 0.20 2.10 2.41
C PHE A 12 1.31 1.32 3.10
N THR A 13 2.43 1.09 2.41
CA THR A 13 3.58 0.37 3.00
C THR A 13 4.25 1.20 4.09
N LEU A 14 4.35 2.51 3.90
CA LEU A 14 4.86 3.42 4.91
C LEU A 14 3.94 3.48 6.14
N ALA A 15 2.63 3.61 5.92
CA ALA A 15 1.64 3.65 7.00
C ALA A 15 1.58 2.31 7.77
N GLU A 16 1.73 1.18 7.07
CA GLU A 16 1.90 -0.14 7.70
C GLU A 16 3.15 -0.15 8.60
N ALA A 17 4.30 0.35 8.13
CA ALA A 17 5.54 0.39 8.91
C ALA A 17 5.43 1.28 10.14
N VAL A 18 4.78 2.46 10.02
CA VAL A 18 4.52 3.36 11.15
C VAL A 18 3.63 2.68 12.19
N ALA A 19 2.52 2.06 11.76
CA ALA A 19 1.61 1.37 12.67
C ALA A 19 2.28 0.19 13.39
N ASN A 20 3.14 -0.57 12.70
CA ASN A 20 3.95 -1.62 13.34
C ASN A 20 4.90 -1.04 14.39
N GLY A 21 5.52 0.12 14.13
CA GLY A 21 6.36 0.83 15.08
C GLY A 21 5.60 1.31 16.33
N GLU A 22 4.37 1.74 16.14
CA GLU A 22 3.44 2.13 17.22
C GLU A 22 2.85 0.92 17.97
N ARG A 23 3.13 -0.31 17.52
CA ARG A 23 2.51 -1.57 17.99
C ARG A 23 0.99 -1.56 17.82
N ASP A 24 0.48 -0.76 16.88
CA ASP A 24 -0.90 -0.73 16.44
C ASP A 24 -1.10 -1.78 15.32
N TRP A 25 -1.23 -3.04 15.75
CA TRP A 25 -1.40 -4.17 14.85
C TRP A 25 -2.74 -4.14 14.08
N SER A 26 -3.74 -3.43 14.62
CA SER A 26 -5.02 -3.23 13.95
C SER A 26 -4.82 -2.35 12.72
N LYS A 27 -4.24 -1.15 12.88
CA LYS A 27 -3.93 -0.29 11.74
C LYS A 27 -2.96 -0.95 10.75
N ALA A 28 -1.94 -1.66 11.23
CA ALA A 28 -1.02 -2.36 10.35
C ALA A 28 -1.75 -3.38 9.45
N THR A 29 -2.76 -4.07 9.98
CA THR A 29 -3.59 -5.00 9.22
C THR A 29 -4.51 -4.26 8.24
N ASP A 30 -5.14 -3.16 8.66
CA ASP A 30 -5.97 -2.33 7.79
C ASP A 30 -5.18 -1.83 6.57
N TRP A 31 -3.95 -1.33 6.77
CA TRP A 31 -3.09 -0.89 5.67
C TRP A 31 -2.71 -2.03 4.72
N ARG A 32 -2.51 -3.26 5.21
CA ARG A 32 -2.30 -4.44 4.37
C ARG A 32 -3.52 -4.77 3.53
N VAL A 33 -4.71 -4.70 4.11
CA VAL A 33 -5.98 -4.96 3.39
C VAL A 33 -6.20 -3.90 2.32
N LEU A 34 -5.96 -2.62 2.63
CA LEU A 34 -6.07 -1.51 1.67
C LEU A 34 -5.08 -1.69 0.50
N ARG A 35 -3.83 -2.04 0.79
CA ARG A 35 -2.81 -2.32 -0.24
C ARG A 35 -3.25 -3.48 -1.14
N LYS A 36 -3.74 -4.57 -0.56
CA LYS A 36 -4.19 -5.74 -1.31
C LYS A 36 -5.39 -5.40 -2.20
N ARG A 37 -6.38 -4.68 -1.67
CA ARG A 37 -7.54 -4.23 -2.46
C ARG A 37 -7.11 -3.35 -3.63
N HIS A 38 -6.18 -2.42 -3.42
CA HIS A 38 -5.67 -1.57 -4.48
C HIS A 38 -4.93 -2.36 -5.57
N GLN A 39 -4.17 -3.39 -5.18
CA GLN A 39 -3.55 -4.34 -6.11
C GLN A 39 -4.59 -5.16 -6.91
N GLU A 40 -5.64 -5.62 -6.25
CA GLU A 40 -6.73 -6.39 -6.86
C GLU A 40 -7.63 -5.55 -7.79
N THR A 41 -7.80 -4.27 -7.47
CA THR A 41 -8.65 -3.35 -8.26
C THR A 41 -7.94 -2.87 -9.54
N GLY A 42 -6.66 -3.21 -9.74
CA GLY A 42 -5.92 -2.86 -10.95
C GLY A 42 -5.48 -1.40 -11.04
N GLU A 43 -5.82 -0.56 -10.05
CA GLU A 43 -5.31 0.81 -9.90
C GLU A 43 -3.78 0.86 -9.74
N TYR A 44 -3.16 -0.28 -9.44
CA TYR A 44 -1.72 -0.47 -9.39
C TYR A 44 -0.99 -0.11 -10.71
N LEU A 45 -1.67 -0.18 -11.86
CA LEU A 45 -1.10 0.14 -13.17
C LEU A 45 -1.22 1.63 -13.55
N ASP A 46 -1.93 2.44 -12.76
CA ASP A 46 -2.26 3.83 -13.09
C ASP A 46 -1.19 4.83 -12.57
N GLN A 47 0.08 4.61 -12.94
CA GLN A 47 1.12 5.64 -12.80
C GLN A 47 1.93 5.84 -14.09
N LYS A 48 1.25 5.70 -15.23
CA LYS A 48 1.79 6.16 -16.51
C LYS A 48 0.73 6.91 -17.33
N ALA A 49 0.17 7.98 -16.75
CA ALA A 49 -0.49 9.03 -17.52
C ALA A 49 -0.20 10.38 -16.84
N GLY A 50 0.74 11.14 -17.42
CA GLY A 50 1.20 12.44 -16.94
C GLY A 50 2.60 12.72 -17.46
#